data_AF-A0A7G9RQN0-F1
#
_entry.id   AF-A0A7G9RQN0-F1
#
_cell.length_a   1.000
_cell.length_b   1.000
_cell.length_c   1.000
_cell.angle_alpha   90.00
_cell.angle_beta   90.00
_cell.angle_gamma   90.00
#
_symmetry.space_group_name_H-M   'P 1'
#
loop_
_entity.id
_entity.type
_entity.pdbx_description
1 polymer ?
#
loop_
_entity_poly.entity_id
_entity_poly.type
_entity_poly.pdbx_seq_one_letter_code
_entity_poly.pdbx_strand_id
1 'polypeptide(L)'
;MTAIHVPDSQQSTGITARHGFFDLNTLRAGHAISLKSRKPMRLRLLSCSGNAWVTCAPAGSGGDAAGAQDLILAAGESLTVRPGQHLVMEPFAEQSVRYQWSAAEAG
;
A
#
# COMPACT_ATOMS: atom_id res chain seq x y z
N MET A 1 -8.30 33.50 7.13
CA MET A 1 -8.42 32.09 7.57
C MET A 1 -8.47 31.22 6.33
N THR A 2 -7.36 30.61 5.92
CA THR A 2 -7.31 29.71 4.75
C THR A 2 -7.67 28.30 5.18
N ALA A 3 -8.82 27.81 4.73
CA ALA A 3 -9.24 26.43 4.94
C ALA A 3 -8.28 25.50 4.19
N ILE A 4 -7.62 24.59 4.91
CA ILE A 4 -6.83 23.51 4.31
C ILE A 4 -7.86 22.51 3.77
N HIS A 5 -8.08 22.54 2.47
CA HIS A 5 -8.90 21.55 1.77
C HIS A 5 -8.10 20.24 1.73
N VAL A 6 -8.35 19.36 2.69
CA VAL A 6 -7.83 17.99 2.69
C VAL A 6 -8.61 17.23 1.60
N PRO A 7 -7.96 16.72 0.54
CA PRO A 7 -8.66 15.93 -0.48
C PRO A 7 -9.27 14.68 0.16
N ASP A 8 -10.52 14.35 -0.20
CA ASP A 8 -11.28 13.17 0.24
C ASP A 8 -10.58 11.81 0.00
N SER A 9 -9.39 11.81 -0.61
CA SER A 9 -8.58 10.62 -0.88
C SER A 9 -7.97 9.96 0.37
N GLN A 10 -8.21 10.50 1.57
CA GLN A 10 -7.70 9.97 2.85
C GLN A 10 -8.69 9.08 3.62
N GLN A 11 -9.75 8.58 3.00
CA GLN A 11 -10.63 7.63 3.69
C GLN A 11 -9.95 6.27 3.83
N SER A 12 -9.54 5.94 5.06
CA SER A 12 -9.07 4.61 5.45
C SER A 12 -10.23 3.63 5.39
N THR A 13 -10.37 2.90 4.28
CA THR A 13 -11.24 1.72 4.24
C THR A 13 -10.60 0.61 5.07
N GLY A 14 -11.09 0.44 6.30
CA GLY A 14 -10.83 -0.73 7.12
C GLY A 14 -11.50 -1.95 6.51
N ILE A 15 -10.82 -2.63 5.59
CA ILE A 15 -11.30 -3.90 5.04
C ILE A 15 -11.17 -4.97 6.12
N THR A 16 -12.30 -5.37 6.71
CA THR A 16 -12.39 -6.60 7.51
C THR A 16 -12.44 -7.77 6.53
N ALA A 17 -11.31 -8.43 6.30
CA ALA A 17 -11.16 -9.47 5.28
C ALA A 17 -11.96 -10.75 5.63
N ARG A 18 -12.84 -11.17 4.71
CA ARG A 18 -13.32 -12.55 4.64
C ARG A 18 -12.24 -13.36 3.94
N HIS A 19 -11.55 -14.22 4.69
CA HIS A 19 -10.51 -15.11 4.19
C HIS A 19 -11.04 -16.04 3.08
N GLY A 20 -10.67 -15.75 1.85
CA GLY A 20 -10.91 -16.57 0.67
C GLY A 20 -9.72 -16.47 -0.29
N PHE A 21 -9.51 -17.51 -1.10
CA PHE A 21 -8.31 -17.83 -1.89
C PHE A 21 -7.70 -16.75 -2.82
N PHE A 22 -8.25 -15.53 -2.91
CA PHE A 22 -7.63 -14.37 -3.59
C PHE A 22 -8.09 -13.04 -2.96
N ASP A 23 -7.39 -12.54 -1.94
CA ASP A 23 -7.47 -11.11 -1.55
C ASP A 23 -6.76 -10.26 -2.62
N LEU A 24 -7.35 -10.22 -3.81
CA LEU A 24 -6.84 -9.48 -4.95
C LEU A 24 -7.55 -8.14 -5.08
N ASN A 25 -6.78 -7.07 -4.97
CA ASN A 25 -7.27 -5.70 -5.04
C ASN A 25 -6.82 -5.05 -6.36
N THR A 26 -7.59 -4.07 -6.83
CA THR A 26 -7.22 -3.23 -7.99
C THR A 26 -7.14 -1.79 -7.55
N LEU A 27 -5.98 -1.17 -7.73
CA LEU A 27 -5.76 0.26 -7.57
C LEU A 27 -5.80 0.93 -8.95
N ARG A 28 -6.80 1.78 -9.18
CA ARG A 28 -6.97 2.51 -10.44
C ARG A 28 -5.91 3.59 -10.59
N ALA A 29 -5.54 3.92 -11.82
CA ALA A 29 -4.68 5.07 -12.11
C ALA A 29 -5.28 6.36 -11.51
N GLY A 30 -4.41 7.25 -11.02
CA GLY A 30 -4.82 8.48 -10.34
C GLY A 30 -5.37 8.30 -8.92
N HIS A 31 -5.35 7.08 -8.38
CA HIS A 31 -5.71 6.81 -6.98
C HIS A 31 -4.49 6.34 -6.19
N ALA A 32 -4.49 6.67 -4.89
CA ALA A 32 -3.55 6.14 -3.92
C ALA A 32 -4.27 5.32 -2.84
N ILE A 33 -3.57 4.39 -2.22
CA ILE A 33 -4.05 3.66 -1.05
C ILE A 33 -3.02 3.68 0.07
N SER A 34 -3.50 3.84 1.30
CA SER A 34 -2.72 3.73 2.53
C SER A 34 -2.90 2.34 3.15
N LEU A 35 -1.81 1.60 3.34
CA LEU A 35 -1.81 0.28 3.97
C LEU A 35 -1.04 0.31 5.30
N LYS A 36 -1.64 -0.28 6.33
CA LYS A 36 -1.03 -0.47 7.66
C LYS A 36 -1.60 -1.71 8.31
N SER A 37 -0.75 -2.48 8.99
CA SER A 37 -1.18 -3.65 9.76
C SER A 37 -0.39 -3.73 11.05
N ARG A 38 -1.00 -4.30 12.10
CA ARG A 38 -0.28 -4.66 13.34
C ARG A 38 0.44 -6.01 13.24
N LYS A 39 0.23 -6.75 12.14
CA LYS A 39 0.91 -8.02 11.85
C LYS A 39 1.95 -7.82 10.74
N PRO A 40 2.95 -8.69 10.62
CA PRO A 40 3.81 -8.72 9.44
C PRO A 40 2.97 -9.02 8.19
N MET A 41 3.18 -8.26 7.13
CA MET A 41 2.42 -8.39 5.89
C MET A 41 3.35 -8.45 4.68
N ARG A 42 2.81 -8.94 3.57
CA ARG A 42 3.44 -8.91 2.26
C ARG A 42 2.52 -8.17 1.28
N LEU A 43 3.05 -7.13 0.66
CA LEU A 43 2.46 -6.50 -0.52
C LEU A 43 3.05 -7.19 -1.75
N ARG A 44 2.22 -7.70 -2.65
CA ARG A 44 2.66 -8.31 -3.91
C ARG A 44 1.91 -7.71 -5.08
N LEU A 45 2.63 -7.25 -6.10
CA LEU A 45 2.01 -6.87 -7.36
C LEU A 45 1.87 -8.10 -8.27
N LEU A 46 0.79 -8.14 -9.04
CA LEU A 46 0.59 -9.19 -10.03
C LEU A 46 1.43 -8.90 -11.28
N SER A 47 2.02 -9.95 -11.86
CA SER A 47 2.91 -9.86 -13.03
C SER A 47 2.23 -9.28 -14.28
N CYS A 48 0.90 -9.36 -14.38
CA CYS A 48 0.12 -8.82 -15.50
C CYS A 48 -0.48 -7.43 -15.23
N SER A 49 0.06 -6.69 -14.26
CA SER A 49 -0.40 -5.34 -13.91
C SER A 49 0.71 -4.29 -14.06
N GLY A 50 0.40 -3.01 -13.84
CA GLY A 50 1.40 -1.94 -13.85
C GLY A 50 2.32 -1.94 -12.62
N ASN A 51 3.34 -1.10 -12.67
CA ASN A 51 4.23 -0.83 -11.54
C ASN A 51 3.60 0.17 -10.56
N ALA A 52 4.05 0.17 -9.31
CA ALA A 52 3.58 1.10 -8.30
C ALA A 52 4.74 1.93 -7.71
N TRP A 53 4.48 3.20 -7.44
CA TRP A 53 5.27 3.97 -6.48
C TRP A 53 4.81 3.60 -5.07
N VAL A 54 5.74 3.34 -4.18
CA VAL A 54 5.49 3.01 -2.78
C VAL A 54 6.32 3.90 -1.88
N THR A 55 5.66 4.66 -1.03
CA THR A 55 6.29 5.42 0.06
C THR A 55 6.12 4.65 1.35
N CYS A 56 7.22 4.23 1.98
CA CYS A 56 7.25 3.50 3.24
C CYS A 56 7.74 4.37 4.38
N ALA A 57 6.90 4.62 5.39
CA ALA A 57 7.34 5.25 6.63
C ALA A 57 7.98 4.23 7.58
N PRO A 58 8.91 4.63 8.47
CA PRO A 58 9.45 3.75 9.50
C PRO A 58 8.34 3.21 10.44
N ALA A 59 8.52 1.99 10.94
CA ALA A 59 7.58 1.44 11.92
C ALA A 59 7.60 2.28 13.21
N GLY A 60 6.41 2.57 13.76
CA GLY A 60 6.28 3.38 14.98
C GLY A 60 6.37 4.89 14.78
N SER A 61 6.62 5.39 13.55
CA SER A 61 6.69 6.83 13.26
C SER A 61 5.34 7.55 13.31
N GLY A 62 4.24 6.82 13.52
CA GLY A 62 2.89 7.41 13.46
C GLY A 62 2.47 7.87 12.07
N GLY A 63 3.25 7.58 11.01
CA GLY A 63 3.05 8.15 9.68
C GLY A 63 3.85 9.42 9.42
N ASP A 64 4.78 9.78 10.32
CA ASP A 64 5.76 10.84 10.06
C ASP A 64 6.62 10.49 8.85
N ALA A 65 6.84 11.49 7.99
CA ALA A 65 7.63 11.41 6.77
C ALA A 65 9.14 11.40 7.04
N ALA A 66 9.57 11.75 8.26
CA ALA A 66 10.97 11.68 8.65
C ALA A 66 11.51 10.24 8.50
N GLY A 67 12.39 10.05 7.52
CA GLY A 67 12.96 8.73 7.20
C GLY A 67 12.06 7.83 6.35
N ALA A 68 10.99 8.37 5.75
CA ALA A 68 10.23 7.65 4.74
C ALA A 68 11.10 7.39 3.50
N GLN A 69 10.89 6.24 2.86
CA GLN A 69 11.62 5.82 1.67
C GLN A 69 10.64 5.59 0.52
N ASP A 70 10.97 6.14 -0.63
CA ASP A 70 10.27 5.91 -1.88
C ASP A 70 10.95 4.79 -2.68
N LEU A 71 10.14 3.88 -3.21
CA LEU A 71 10.60 2.83 -4.11
C LEU A 71 9.57 2.57 -5.20
N ILE A 72 10.04 2.10 -6.36
CA ILE A 72 9.18 1.56 -7.40
C ILE A 72 9.11 0.05 -7.18
N LEU A 73 7.91 -0.48 -7.02
CA LEU A 73 7.66 -1.92 -6.97
C LEU A 73 7.17 -2.35 -8.36
N ALA A 74 7.92 -3.22 -9.03
CA ALA A 74 7.60 -3.68 -10.36
C ALA A 74 6.54 -4.80 -10.36
N ALA A 75 5.90 -5.00 -11.50
CA ALA A 75 4.93 -6.08 -11.67
C ALA A 75 5.54 -7.46 -11.33
N GLY A 76 4.86 -8.22 -10.46
CA GLY A 76 5.31 -9.52 -9.98
C GLY A 76 6.20 -9.47 -8.73
N GLU A 77 6.72 -8.30 -8.37
CA GLU A 77 7.55 -8.14 -7.18
C GLU A 77 6.73 -8.12 -5.89
N SER A 78 7.43 -8.28 -4.77
CA SER A 78 6.85 -8.26 -3.44
C SER A 78 7.69 -7.43 -2.48
N LEU A 79 6.99 -6.79 -1.53
CA LEU A 79 7.57 -6.02 -0.45
C LEU A 79 7.06 -6.58 0.89
N THR A 80 7.99 -6.95 1.77
CA THR A 80 7.68 -7.31 3.16
C THR A 80 7.50 -6.03 3.98
N VAL A 81 6.42 -5.95 4.72
CA VAL A 81 6.04 -4.79 5.52
C VAL A 81 5.99 -5.19 6.99
N ARG A 82 6.75 -4.47 7.82
CA ARG A 82 6.87 -4.77 9.25
C ARG A 82 5.57 -4.40 9.99
N PRO A 83 5.28 -5.03 11.14
CA PRO A 83 4.21 -4.60 12.04
C PRO A 83 4.27 -3.10 12.34
N GLY A 84 3.14 -2.41 12.21
CA GLY A 84 3.00 -0.98 12.48
C GLY A 84 3.63 -0.08 11.42
N GLN A 85 4.34 -0.63 10.44
CA GLN A 85 4.86 0.13 9.31
C GLN A 85 3.68 0.60 8.43
N HIS A 86 3.74 1.86 8.05
CA HIS A 86 2.74 2.49 7.20
C HIS A 86 3.33 2.67 5.81
N LEU A 87 2.55 2.37 4.79
CA LEU A 87 2.92 2.68 3.42
C LEU A 87 1.77 3.32 2.67
N VAL A 88 2.12 4.15 1.70
CA VAL A 88 1.23 4.67 0.68
C VAL A 88 1.67 4.09 -0.66
N MET A 89 0.73 3.61 -1.45
CA MET A 89 0.97 3.06 -2.77
C MET A 89 0.10 3.77 -3.80
N GLU A 90 0.68 4.13 -4.93
CA GLU A 90 -0.02 4.66 -6.10
C GLU A 90 0.54 4.03 -7.38
N PRO A 91 -0.26 3.90 -8.46
CA PRO A 91 0.27 3.45 -9.74
C PRO A 91 1.32 4.41 -10.29
N PHE A 92 2.44 3.86 -10.77
CA PHE A 92 3.55 4.66 -11.27
C PHE A 92 3.23 5.42 -12.58
N ALA A 93 2.23 4.93 -13.32
CA ALA A 93 1.78 5.50 -14.59
C ALA A 93 0.25 5.36 -14.72
N GLU A 94 -0.30 5.66 -15.89
CA GLU A 94 -1.75 5.58 -16.16
C GLU A 94 -2.32 4.16 -16.19
N GLN A 95 -1.52 3.14 -15.87
CA GLN A 95 -1.95 1.75 -15.80
C GLN A 95 -2.34 1.37 -14.37
N SER A 96 -3.53 0.79 -14.20
CA SER A 96 -3.95 0.25 -12.91
C SER A 96 -3.00 -0.83 -12.39
N VAL A 97 -2.83 -0.90 -11.07
CA VAL A 97 -2.06 -1.94 -10.39
C VAL A 97 -2.99 -2.95 -9.75
N ARG A 98 -2.68 -4.24 -9.90
CA ARG A 98 -3.36 -5.32 -9.16
C ARG A 98 -2.41 -5.84 -8.11
N TYR A 99 -2.88 -5.93 -6.87
CA TYR A 99 -2.03 -6.29 -5.75
C TYR A 99 -2.74 -7.18 -4.75
N GLN A 100 -1.93 -7.96 -4.03
CA GLN A 100 -2.33 -8.74 -2.88
C GLN A 100 -1.73 -8.11 -1.62
N TRP A 101 -2.51 -8.13 -0.55
CA TRP A 101 -2.09 -7.70 0.78
C TRP A 101 -2.42 -8.80 1.76
N SER A 102 -1.43 -9.64 2.07
CA SER A 102 -1.63 -10.84 2.89
C SER A 102 -0.64 -10.90 4.05
N ALA A 103 -0.97 -11.69 5.07
CA ALA A 103 -0.03 -11.95 6.16
C ALA A 103 1.27 -12.53 5.59
N ALA A 104 2.42 -12.04 6.07
CA ALA A 104 3.68 -12.68 5.73
C ALA A 104 3.73 -14.03 6.47
N GLU A 105 3.85 -15.13 5.72
CA GLU A 105 4.16 -16.44 6.28
C GLU A 105 5.41 -16.31 7.18
N ALA A 106 5.36 -16.90 8.38
CA ALA A 106 6.55 -17.02 9.22
C ALA A 106 7.50 -17.98 8.50
N GLY A 107 8.60 -17.44 7.95
CA GLY A 107 9.70 -18.24 7.42
C GLY A 107 10.47 -18.96 8.51
#